data_AF-A0A7W4ILV4-F1
#
_entry.id   AF-A0A7W4ILV4-F1
#
_cell.length_a   1.000
_cell.length_b   1.000
_cell.length_c   1.000
_cell.angle_alpha   90.00
_cell.angle_beta   90.00
_cell.angle_gamma   90.00
#
_symmetry.space_group_name_H-M   'P 1'
#
loop_
_entity.id
_entity.type
_entity.pdbx_description
1 polymer ?
#
loop_
_entity_poly.entity_id
_entity_poly.type
_entity_poly.pdbx_seq_one_letter_code
_entity_poly.pdbx_strand_id
1 'polypeptide(L)'
;MLRIAVGDHAAFRTLYDQQSPQLYGLALRLLRQPEIAADAVHDTFVEIWQRAARFDPERGSVGAWLGTLLRYRAIDIHRRTRREESGYERPEEVDRAPDPLDNLESSEQGRALRLCLDTLEPRYREVVVLAFLDGQSHAELAQTLATPLGTIKSWVRRALGALRSCLGS
;
A
#
# COMPACT_ATOMS: atom_id res chain seq x y z
N MET A 1 18.59 10.62 -1.37
CA MET A 1 18.98 9.21 -1.17
C MET A 1 20.49 9.02 -1.02
N LEU A 2 21.33 9.39 -1.99
CA LEU A 2 22.80 9.23 -1.87
C LEU A 2 23.40 9.89 -0.61
N ARG A 3 23.00 11.13 -0.29
CA ARG A 3 23.41 11.82 0.95
C ARG A 3 23.01 11.05 2.21
N ILE A 4 21.80 10.50 2.24
CA ILE A 4 21.29 9.69 3.36
C ILE A 4 22.10 8.39 3.48
N ALA A 5 22.46 7.77 2.35
CA ALA A 5 23.26 6.55 2.32
C ALA A 5 24.65 6.71 2.94
N VAL A 6 25.19 7.93 2.97
CA VAL A 6 26.47 8.25 3.63
C VAL A 6 26.29 8.86 5.03
N GLY A 7 25.08 8.80 5.61
CA GLY A 7 24.81 9.24 6.98
C GLY A 7 24.47 10.71 7.15
N ASP A 8 24.03 11.41 6.11
CA ASP A 8 23.59 12.81 6.21
C ASP A 8 22.24 12.94 6.91
N HIS A 9 22.27 13.30 8.19
CA HIS A 9 21.08 13.50 9.02
C HIS A 9 20.18 14.65 8.54
N ALA A 10 20.74 15.72 7.97
CA ALA A 10 19.94 16.85 7.49
C ALA A 10 19.14 16.45 6.25
N ALA A 11 19.77 15.73 5.31
CA ALA A 11 19.09 15.19 4.15
C ALA A 11 17.97 14.20 4.54
N PHE A 12 18.19 13.39 5.57
CA PHE A 12 17.17 12.47 6.08
C PHE A 12 16.01 13.21 6.75
N ARG A 13 16.29 14.26 7.54
CA ARG A 13 15.24 15.10 8.15
C ARG A 13 14.36 15.77 7.09
N THR A 14 14.97 16.34 6.04
CA THR A 14 14.20 16.92 4.92
C THR A 14 13.29 15.89 4.26
N LEU A 15 13.79 14.66 4.05
CA LEU A 15 12.97 13.58 3.50
C LEU A 15 11.80 13.22 4.44
N TYR A 16 12.08 13.11 5.75
CA TYR A 16 11.08 12.82 6.76
C TYR A 16 9.96 13.87 6.76
N ASP A 17 10.31 15.15 6.83
CA ASP A 17 9.35 16.25 6.88
C ASP A 17 8.46 16.29 5.61
N GLN A 18 9.02 15.93 4.46
CA GLN A 18 8.28 15.91 3.18
C GLN A 18 7.40 14.67 2.99
N GLN A 19 7.83 13.50 3.46
CA GLN A 19 7.20 12.22 3.11
C GLN A 19 6.34 11.64 4.24
N SER A 20 6.61 12.00 5.50
CA SER A 20 5.89 11.45 6.65
C SER A 20 4.37 11.67 6.61
N PRO A 21 3.81 12.83 6.17
CA PRO A 21 2.35 12.99 6.13
C PRO A 21 1.69 12.06 5.11
N GLN A 22 2.32 11.88 3.95
CA GLN A 22 1.80 11.01 2.89
C GLN A 22 1.88 9.53 3.29
N LEU A 23 3.01 9.11 3.86
CA LEU A 23 3.20 7.75 4.36
C LEU A 23 2.25 7.46 5.53
N TYR A 24 2.03 8.41 6.43
CA TYR A 24 1.07 8.24 7.52
C TYR A 24 -0.37 8.12 7.03
N GLY A 25 -0.78 8.93 6.05
CA GLY A 25 -2.09 8.79 5.40
C GLY A 25 -2.26 7.41 4.73
N LEU A 26 -1.21 6.88 4.11
CA LEU A 26 -1.22 5.52 3.55
C LEU A 26 -1.30 4.45 4.64
N ALA A 27 -0.51 4.58 5.71
CA ALA A 27 -0.51 3.64 6.84
C ALA A 27 -1.88 3.57 7.52
N LEU A 28 -2.53 4.72 7.74
CA LEU A 28 -3.88 4.80 8.29
C LEU A 28 -4.91 4.07 7.43
N ARG A 29 -4.82 4.21 6.10
CA ARG A 29 -5.73 3.50 5.18
C ARG A 29 -5.55 1.98 5.23
N LEU A 30 -4.30 1.52 5.31
CA LEU A 30 -3.97 0.10 5.31
C LEU A 30 -4.23 -0.57 6.66
N LEU A 31 -3.93 0.10 7.77
CA LEU A 31 -3.93 -0.49 9.11
C LEU A 31 -5.16 -0.12 9.94
N ARG A 32 -5.85 0.98 9.60
CA ARG A 32 -7.06 1.50 10.28
C ARG A 32 -6.92 1.72 11.79
N GLN A 33 -5.69 1.70 12.33
CA GLN A 33 -5.38 1.92 13.74
C GLN A 33 -4.27 2.99 13.85
N PRO A 34 -4.54 4.17 14.43
CA PRO A 34 -3.60 5.29 14.46
C PRO A 34 -2.24 4.96 15.08
N GLU A 35 -2.24 4.29 16.23
CA GLU A 35 -1.00 3.93 16.94
C GLU A 35 -0.11 3.01 16.10
N ILE A 36 -0.70 1.92 15.56
CA ILE A 36 0.02 0.97 14.70
C ILE A 36 0.49 1.65 13.40
N ALA A 37 -0.30 2.57 12.85
CA ALA A 37 0.08 3.33 11.67
C ALA A 37 1.28 4.25 11.93
N ALA A 38 1.31 4.93 13.08
CA ALA A 38 2.43 5.79 13.48
C ALA A 38 3.72 4.97 13.63
N ASP A 39 3.64 3.83 14.32
CA ASP A 39 4.76 2.90 14.50
C ASP A 39 5.27 2.37 13.16
N ALA A 40 4.37 1.95 12.27
CA ALA A 40 4.74 1.45 10.94
C ALA A 40 5.49 2.50 10.11
N VAL A 41 5.09 3.78 10.20
CA VAL A 41 5.79 4.89 9.55
C VAL A 41 7.16 5.10 10.17
N HIS A 42 7.26 5.12 11.51
CA HIS A 42 8.52 5.26 12.22
C HIS A 42 9.53 4.18 11.80
N ASP A 43 9.11 2.93 11.87
CA ASP A 43 9.87 1.76 11.44
C ASP A 43 10.31 1.84 9.98
N THR A 44 9.44 2.35 9.11
CA THR A 44 9.75 2.55 7.70
C THR A 44 10.87 3.57 7.55
N PHE A 45 10.87 4.66 8.31
CA PHE A 45 11.95 5.65 8.29
C PHE A 45 13.28 5.10 8.83
N VAL A 46 13.24 4.28 9.87
CA VAL A 46 14.42 3.56 10.35
C VAL A 46 14.98 2.65 9.24
N GLU A 47 14.10 1.93 8.53
CA GLU A 47 14.51 1.10 7.40
C GLU A 47 15.08 1.91 6.24
N ILE A 48 14.49 3.07 5.91
CA ILE A 48 15.00 3.98 4.87
C ILE A 48 16.44 4.39 5.20
N TRP A 49 16.71 4.78 6.45
CA TRP A 49 18.05 5.17 6.88
C TRP A 49 19.07 4.06 6.62
N GLN A 50 18.72 2.81 6.97
CA GLN A 50 19.59 1.65 6.81
C GLN A 50 19.75 1.20 5.34
N ARG A 51 18.72 1.41 4.52
CA ARG A 51 18.65 0.87 3.15
C ARG A 51 18.77 1.94 2.06
N ALA A 52 19.08 3.18 2.40
CA ALA A 52 19.13 4.29 1.45
C ALA A 52 20.07 4.03 0.26
N ALA A 53 21.16 3.27 0.47
CA ALA A 53 22.10 2.87 -0.59
C ALA A 53 21.50 1.91 -1.64
N ARG A 54 20.40 1.22 -1.31
CA ARG A 54 19.72 0.27 -2.21
C ARG A 54 18.70 0.94 -3.12
N PHE A 55 18.43 2.23 -2.93
CA PHE A 55 17.56 2.97 -3.83
C PHE A 55 18.22 3.10 -5.21
N ASP A 56 17.46 2.72 -6.23
CA ASP A 56 17.88 2.80 -7.62
C ASP A 56 16.88 3.71 -8.38
N PRO A 57 17.31 4.90 -8.84
CA PRO A 57 16.43 5.83 -9.54
C PRO A 57 15.91 5.29 -10.87
N GLU A 58 16.60 4.33 -11.50
CA GLU A 58 16.14 3.69 -12.76
C GLU A 58 14.91 2.80 -12.53
N ARG A 59 14.68 2.36 -11.29
CA ARG A 59 13.56 1.48 -10.93
C ARG A 59 12.32 2.23 -10.47
N GLY A 60 12.40 3.54 -10.26
CA GLY A 60 11.25 4.38 -9.92
C GLY A 60 11.59 5.55 -9.00
N SER A 61 10.56 6.34 -8.68
CA SER A 61 10.70 7.49 -7.80
C SER A 61 10.93 7.10 -6.35
N VAL A 62 11.54 8.02 -5.57
CA VAL A 62 11.74 7.83 -4.13
C VAL A 62 10.41 7.56 -3.43
N GLY A 63 9.38 8.37 -3.67
CA GLY A 63 8.07 8.20 -3.04
C GLY A 63 7.43 6.82 -3.32
N ALA A 64 7.58 6.30 -4.53
CA ALA A 64 7.09 4.95 -4.86
C ALA A 64 7.84 3.85 -4.10
N TRP A 65 9.17 4.01 -3.97
CA TRP A 65 9.99 3.11 -3.17
C TRP A 65 9.61 3.16 -1.68
N LEU A 66 9.40 4.36 -1.12
CA LEU A 66 8.98 4.54 0.28
C LEU A 66 7.61 3.91 0.55
N GLY A 67 6.62 4.18 -0.31
CA GLY A 67 5.29 3.58 -0.19
C GLY A 67 5.33 2.05 -0.29
N THR A 68 6.25 1.50 -1.08
CA THR A 68 6.46 0.04 -1.16
C THR A 68 6.99 -0.53 0.14
N LEU A 69 7.99 0.12 0.77
CA LEU A 69 8.52 -0.30 2.07
C LEU A 69 7.43 -0.29 3.15
N LEU A 70 6.70 0.82 3.26
CA LEU A 70 5.60 0.94 4.22
C LEU A 70 4.53 -0.13 4.00
N ARG A 71 4.17 -0.39 2.74
CA ARG A 71 3.18 -1.42 2.43
C ARG A 71 3.65 -2.81 2.85
N TYR A 72 4.91 -3.16 2.59
CA TYR A 72 5.44 -4.45 3.07
C TYR A 72 5.39 -4.55 4.60
N ARG A 73 5.67 -3.44 5.30
CA ARG A 73 5.50 -3.36 6.76
C ARG A 73 4.06 -3.59 7.19
N ALA A 74 3.11 -2.88 6.57
CA ALA A 74 1.70 -2.99 6.91
C ALA A 74 1.15 -4.41 6.68
N ILE A 75 1.55 -5.07 5.58
CA ILE A 75 1.20 -6.47 5.30
C ILE A 75 1.76 -7.41 6.37
N ASP A 76 3.02 -7.20 6.79
CA ASP A 76 3.61 -8.02 7.84
C ASP A 76 2.89 -7.87 9.18
N ILE A 77 2.52 -6.63 9.54
CA ILE A 77 1.73 -6.34 10.73
C ILE A 77 0.37 -7.04 10.66
N HIS A 78 -0.37 -6.88 9.57
CA HIS A 78 -1.68 -7.52 9.38
C HIS A 78 -1.60 -9.05 9.54
N ARG A 79 -0.55 -9.66 9.00
CA ARG A 79 -0.32 -11.11 9.14
C ARG A 79 -0.05 -11.53 10.58
N ARG A 80 0.64 -10.72 11.39
CA ARG A 80 0.88 -11.02 12.80
C ARG A 80 -0.42 -10.94 13.60
N THR A 81 -1.18 -9.87 13.42
CA THR A 81 -2.49 -9.68 14.07
C THR A 81 -3.45 -10.84 13.74
N ARG A 82 -3.57 -11.23 12.47
CA ARG A 82 -4.45 -12.34 12.09
C ARG A 82 -4.02 -13.67 12.72
N ARG A 83 -2.71 -13.92 12.85
CA ARG A 83 -2.18 -15.13 13.50
C ARG A 83 -2.46 -15.15 15.00
N GLU A 84 -2.39 -14.00 15.65
CA GLU A 84 -2.72 -13.83 17.08
C GLU A 84 -4.22 -14.01 17.32
N GLU A 85 -5.07 -13.49 16.43
CA GLU A 85 -6.52 -13.67 16.47
C GLU A 85 -6.96 -15.11 16.18
N SER A 86 -6.24 -15.84 15.31
CA SER A 86 -6.53 -17.25 15.00
C SER A 86 -6.29 -18.20 16.19
N GLY A 87 -5.75 -17.71 17.31
CA GLY A 87 -5.65 -18.44 18.59
C GLY A 87 -6.93 -18.40 19.43
N TYR A 88 -7.90 -17.56 19.07
CA TYR A 88 -9.23 -17.48 19.69
C TYR A 88 -10.28 -17.51 18.57
N GLU A 89 -10.99 -18.63 18.41
CA GLU A 89 -12.18 -18.70 17.56
C GLU A 89 -13.21 -17.68 18.07
N ARG A 90 -13.30 -16.53 17.40
CA ARG A 90 -14.48 -15.66 17.47
C ARG A 90 -15.22 -15.78 16.14
N PRO A 91 -16.53 -16.05 16.15
CA PRO A 91 -17.32 -16.07 14.92
C PRO A 91 -17.17 -14.71 14.22
N GLU A 92 -16.78 -14.73 12.95
CA GLU A 92 -16.75 -13.55 12.09
C GLU A 92 -18.19 -13.03 11.94
N GLU A 93 -18.55 -12.05 12.76
CA GLU A 93 -19.59 -11.10 12.39
C GLU A 93 -19.03 -10.32 11.20
N VAL A 94 -19.45 -10.70 10.00
CA VAL A 94 -19.26 -9.91 8.78
C VAL A 94 -20.12 -8.67 8.93
N ASP A 95 -19.66 -7.73 9.76
CA ASP A 95 -20.10 -6.36 9.67
C ASP A 95 -19.75 -5.91 8.25
N ARG A 96 -20.72 -5.36 7.52
CA ARG A 96 -20.49 -4.90 6.14
C ARG A 96 -19.48 -3.77 6.22
N ALA A 97 -18.20 -4.11 6.11
CA ALA A 97 -17.13 -3.14 5.98
C ALA A 97 -17.53 -2.19 4.84
N PRO A 98 -17.45 -0.87 5.04
CA PRO A 98 -17.68 0.10 3.97
C PRO A 98 -16.91 -0.32 2.73
N ASP A 99 -17.48 -0.18 1.52
CA ASP A 99 -16.75 -0.45 0.28
C ASP A 99 -15.42 0.32 0.38
N PRO A 100 -14.25 -0.35 0.26
CA PRO A 100 -12.96 0.30 0.40
C PRO A 100 -12.81 1.53 -0.51
N LEU A 101 -13.60 1.57 -1.58
CA LEU A 101 -13.68 2.68 -2.51
C LEU A 101 -14.52 3.88 -2.05
N ASP A 102 -15.42 3.74 -1.06
CA ASP A 102 -16.31 4.82 -0.60
C ASP A 102 -15.54 5.95 0.07
N ASN A 103 -14.39 5.65 0.65
CA ASN A 103 -13.50 6.64 1.25
C ASN A 103 -12.75 7.51 0.22
N LEU A 104 -12.75 7.13 -1.07
CA LEU A 104 -12.04 7.86 -2.13
C LEU A 104 -12.74 9.16 -2.53
N GLU A 105 -14.01 9.39 -2.17
CA GLU A 105 -14.76 10.55 -2.66
C GLU A 105 -14.39 11.90 -2.02
N SER A 106 -13.56 11.86 -0.97
CA SER A 106 -13.21 13.04 -0.18
C SER A 106 -12.24 14.01 -0.87
N SER A 107 -11.62 13.63 -1.99
CA SER A 107 -10.77 14.52 -2.80
C SER A 107 -11.05 14.39 -4.31
N GLU A 108 -10.73 15.44 -5.09
CA GLU A 108 -10.85 15.39 -6.56
C GLU A 108 -10.03 14.25 -7.18
N GLN A 109 -8.82 14.03 -6.66
CA GLN A 109 -7.94 12.94 -7.09
C GLN A 109 -8.55 11.57 -6.79
N GLY A 110 -9.23 11.43 -5.65
CA GLY A 110 -9.91 10.20 -5.29
C GLY A 110 -11.17 9.94 -6.13
N ARG A 111 -11.92 10.98 -6.52
CA ARG A 111 -13.02 10.88 -7.49
C ARG A 111 -12.53 10.45 -8.87
N ALA A 112 -11.45 11.06 -9.36
CA ALA A 112 -10.84 10.67 -10.64
C ALA A 112 -10.37 9.20 -10.60
N LEU A 113 -9.78 8.77 -9.49
CA LEU A 113 -9.39 7.38 -9.30
C LEU A 113 -10.60 6.43 -9.29
N ARG A 114 -11.71 6.78 -8.61
CA ARG A 114 -12.95 5.98 -8.61
C ARG A 114 -13.48 5.80 -10.04
N LEU A 115 -13.59 6.89 -10.81
CA LEU A 115 -14.03 6.86 -12.20
C LEU A 115 -13.15 5.94 -13.05
N CYS A 116 -11.83 6.06 -12.93
CA CYS A 116 -10.91 5.19 -13.66
C CYS A 116 -11.02 3.72 -13.23
N LEU A 117 -11.24 3.44 -11.95
CA LEU A 117 -11.48 2.08 -11.45
C LEU A 117 -12.78 1.48 -12.00
N ASP A 118 -13.82 2.30 -12.21
CA ASP A 118 -15.09 1.87 -12.80
C ASP A 118 -14.95 1.50 -14.30
N THR A 119 -13.92 2.00 -15.00
CA THR A 119 -13.64 1.63 -16.40
C THR A 119 -12.90 0.29 -16.55
N LEU A 120 -12.37 -0.26 -15.46
CA LEU A 120 -11.63 -1.53 -15.51
C LEU A 120 -12.59 -2.72 -15.65
N GLU A 121 -12.13 -3.75 -16.37
CA GLU A 121 -12.79 -5.05 -16.37
C GLU A 121 -12.91 -5.58 -14.92
N PRO A 122 -14.02 -6.22 -14.52
CA PRO A 122 -14.30 -6.56 -13.11
C PRO A 122 -13.16 -7.26 -12.39
N ARG A 123 -12.51 -8.23 -13.05
CA ARG A 123 -11.34 -8.95 -12.49
C ARG A 123 -10.13 -8.06 -12.19
N TYR A 124 -9.91 -7.02 -13.00
CA TYR A 124 -8.80 -6.08 -12.83
C TYR A 124 -9.09 -5.07 -11.73
N ARG A 125 -10.36 -4.61 -11.64
CA ARG A 125 -10.83 -3.80 -10.53
C ARG A 125 -10.68 -4.56 -9.22
N GLU A 126 -11.19 -5.79 -9.16
CA GLU A 126 -11.18 -6.62 -7.95
C GLU A 126 -9.77 -6.81 -7.40
N VAL A 127 -8.81 -7.25 -8.22
CA VAL A 127 -7.42 -7.44 -7.73
C VAL A 127 -6.76 -6.14 -7.30
N VAL A 128 -7.08 -4.99 -7.91
CA VAL A 128 -6.51 -3.71 -7.49
C VAL A 128 -7.15 -3.22 -6.20
N VAL A 129 -8.47 -3.35 -6.04
CA VAL A 129 -9.18 -2.98 -4.81
C VAL A 129 -8.65 -3.81 -3.65
N LEU A 130 -8.68 -5.13 -3.77
CA LEU A 130 -8.22 -6.03 -2.73
C LEU A 130 -6.73 -5.84 -2.41
N ALA A 131 -5.90 -5.60 -3.43
CA ALA A 131 -4.49 -5.32 -3.20
C ALA A 131 -4.29 -3.98 -2.49
N PHE A 132 -4.77 -2.88 -3.06
CA PHE A 132 -4.36 -1.52 -2.69
C PHE A 132 -5.22 -0.90 -1.59
N LEU A 133 -6.45 -1.35 -1.43
CA LEU A 133 -7.39 -0.82 -0.43
C LEU A 133 -7.56 -1.78 0.74
N ASP A 134 -7.64 -3.09 0.49
CA ASP A 134 -7.70 -4.10 1.55
C ASP A 134 -6.33 -4.64 1.97
N GLY A 135 -5.27 -4.12 1.35
CA GLY A 135 -3.90 -4.44 1.74
C GLY A 135 -3.45 -5.87 1.42
N GLN A 136 -4.24 -6.68 0.71
CA GLN A 136 -3.87 -8.06 0.41
C GLN A 136 -2.58 -8.11 -0.43
N SER A 137 -1.71 -9.05 -0.08
CA SER A 137 -0.56 -9.40 -0.89
C SER A 137 -0.99 -10.18 -2.14
N HIS A 138 -0.14 -10.21 -3.18
CA HIS A 138 -0.40 -11.04 -4.36
C HIS A 138 -0.56 -12.53 -4.04
N ALA A 139 0.07 -13.01 -2.96
CA ALA A 139 -0.02 -14.41 -2.54
C ALA A 139 -1.35 -14.71 -1.82
N GLU A 140 -1.87 -13.76 -1.04
CA GLU A 140 -3.21 -13.86 -0.43
C GLU A 140 -4.28 -13.77 -1.51
N LEU A 141 -4.18 -12.82 -2.44
CA LEU A 141 -5.07 -12.73 -3.59
C LEU A 141 -5.14 -14.03 -4.39
N ALA A 142 -4.00 -14.69 -4.59
CA ALA A 142 -3.94 -15.97 -5.29
C ALA A 142 -4.73 -17.06 -4.56
N GLN A 143 -4.73 -17.03 -3.22
CA GLN A 143 -5.49 -17.96 -2.38
C GLN A 143 -6.97 -17.58 -2.35
N THR A 144 -7.29 -16.32 -2.03
CA THR A 144 -8.66 -15.78 -1.94
C THR A 144 -9.45 -15.98 -3.23
N LEU A 145 -8.81 -15.71 -4.37
CA LEU A 145 -9.44 -15.81 -5.70
C LEU A 145 -9.19 -17.15 -6.38
N ALA A 146 -8.60 -18.13 -5.70
CA ALA A 146 -8.22 -19.44 -6.23
C ALA A 146 -7.54 -19.38 -7.62
N THR A 147 -6.64 -18.40 -7.79
CA THR A 147 -6.04 -18.04 -9.08
C THR A 147 -4.51 -18.07 -8.98
N PRO A 148 -3.78 -18.62 -9.98
CA PRO A 148 -2.33 -18.70 -9.89
C PRO A 148 -1.63 -17.34 -9.66
N LEU A 149 -0.58 -17.33 -8.82
CA LEU A 149 0.17 -16.11 -8.47
C LEU A 149 0.70 -15.33 -9.70
N GLY A 150 1.13 -16.03 -10.75
CA GLY A 150 1.57 -15.41 -12.00
C GLY A 150 0.44 -14.66 -12.73
N THR A 151 -0.78 -15.18 -12.66
CA THR A 151 -1.98 -14.56 -13.22
C THR A 151 -2.37 -13.32 -12.41
N ILE A 152 -2.38 -13.41 -11.07
CA ILE A 152 -2.64 -12.26 -10.19
C ILE A 152 -1.66 -11.12 -10.47
N LYS A 153 -0.34 -11.41 -10.50
CA LYS A 153 0.69 -10.40 -10.83
C LYS A 153 0.46 -9.77 -12.20
N SER A 154 0.04 -10.57 -13.19
CA SER A 154 -0.25 -10.08 -14.53
C SER A 154 -1.50 -9.19 -14.58
N TRP A 155 -2.55 -9.56 -13.85
CA TRP A 155 -3.78 -8.78 -13.72
C TRP A 155 -3.53 -7.45 -13.02
N VAL A 156 -2.83 -7.45 -11.88
CA VAL A 156 -2.45 -6.22 -11.17
C VAL A 156 -1.62 -5.31 -12.07
N ARG A 157 -0.63 -5.85 -12.80
CA ARG A 157 0.17 -5.06 -13.73
C ARG A 157 -0.67 -4.41 -14.83
N ARG A 158 -1.61 -5.16 -15.44
CA ARG A 158 -2.51 -4.62 -16.48
C ARG A 158 -3.44 -3.54 -15.92
N ALA A 159 -4.02 -3.79 -14.76
CA ALA A 159 -4.91 -2.85 -14.10
C ALA A 159 -4.19 -1.53 -13.77
N LEU A 160 -2.98 -1.59 -13.20
CA LEU A 160 -2.16 -0.40 -12.94
C LEU A 160 -1.76 0.36 -14.22
N GLY A 161 -1.51 -0.37 -15.31
CA GLY A 161 -1.25 0.22 -16.62
C GLY A 161 -2.46 1.02 -17.13
N ALA A 162 -3.65 0.41 -17.08
CA ALA A 162 -4.90 1.07 -17.49
C ALA A 162 -5.24 2.29 -16.62
N LEU A 163 -5.08 2.18 -15.29
CA LEU A 163 -5.29 3.30 -14.37
C LEU A 163 -4.32 4.45 -14.64
N ARG A 164 -3.05 4.16 -14.94
CA ARG A 164 -2.07 5.20 -15.30
C ARG A 164 -2.47 5.93 -16.58
N SER A 165 -2.95 5.20 -17.59
CA SER A 165 -3.43 5.81 -18.82
C SER A 165 -4.66 6.68 -18.60
N CYS A 166 -5.63 6.23 -17.79
CA CYS A 166 -6.86 6.96 -17.49
C CYS A 166 -6.64 8.22 -16.61
N LEU A 167 -5.69 8.17 -15.66
CA LEU A 167 -5.39 9.32 -14.81
C LEU A 167 -4.43 10.33 -15.47
N GLY A 168 -3.72 9.91 -16.51
CA GLY A 168 -2.82 10.76 -17.29
C GLY A 168 -3.47 11.40 -18.52
N SER A 169 -4.73 11.06 -18.82
CA SER A 169 -5.59 11.68 -19.83
C SER A 169 -6.45 12.76 -19.22
#